data_AF-K6X9V9-F1
#
_entry.id   AF-K6X9V9-F1
#
_cell.length_a   1.000
_cell.length_b   1.000
_cell.length_c   1.000
_cell.angle_alpha   90.00
_cell.angle_beta   90.00
_cell.angle_gamma   90.00
#
_symmetry.space_group_name_H-M   'P 1'
#
loop_
_entity.id
_entity.type
_entity.pdbx_description
1 polymer ?
#
loop_
_entity_poly.entity_id
_entity_poly.type
_entity_poly.pdbx_seq_one_letter_code
_entity_poly.pdbx_strand_id
1 'polypeptide(L)'
;MTTAIASLRVGVRTSTRTHLAADVLQRHGLRIPSRSPSFGMVLAEWLTDPVPCAERVAISWSATTPIAETDHVHATTVVTRVGADCIDREVRLIDDAGRVRESGTETWCTEVDPQPVPELDFCSVEWGEQLRARLHQDAAFTSSVSTWDGTVGLRCGTREVHLRIYKGQVIDVTRRSLLGATFTFEASPASWVDLMQSDSDDFMRRALRGEFSSAGNGYEYLRLTKPLHAIIQNARALAQEVNS
;
A
#
# COMPACT_ATOMS: atom_id res chain seq x y z
N MET A 1 -10.42 -2.54 -27.05
CA MET A 1 -9.39 -1.71 -26.38
C MET A 1 -9.81 -1.25 -24.98
N THR A 2 -11.12 -1.19 -24.69
CA THR A 2 -11.71 -0.87 -23.37
C THR A 2 -11.41 -1.90 -22.26
N THR A 3 -11.00 -3.12 -22.61
CA THR A 3 -10.86 -4.25 -21.68
C THR A 3 -9.58 -4.22 -20.82
N ALA A 4 -8.51 -3.58 -21.29
CA ALA A 4 -7.20 -3.61 -20.61
C ALA A 4 -7.16 -2.71 -19.36
N ILE A 5 -7.89 -1.60 -19.36
CA ILE A 5 -8.01 -0.72 -18.19
C ILE A 5 -9.02 -1.29 -17.20
N ALA A 6 -10.06 -1.97 -17.68
CA ALA A 6 -11.03 -2.68 -16.83
C ALA A 6 -10.38 -3.79 -15.98
N SER A 7 -9.18 -4.25 -16.36
CA SER A 7 -8.38 -5.19 -15.55
C SER A 7 -7.43 -4.53 -14.54
N LEU A 8 -7.27 -3.21 -14.54
CA LEU A 8 -6.44 -2.52 -13.55
C LEU A 8 -7.22 -2.37 -12.25
N ARG A 9 -6.76 -3.10 -11.22
CA ARG A 9 -7.31 -3.09 -9.86
C ARG A 9 -6.18 -3.02 -8.87
N VAL A 10 -6.48 -2.50 -7.67
CA VAL A 10 -5.57 -2.56 -6.53
C VAL A 10 -5.19 -4.03 -6.28
N GLY A 11 -3.89 -4.31 -6.20
CA GLY A 11 -3.37 -5.67 -6.04
C GLY A 11 -2.92 -6.37 -7.32
N VAL A 12 -3.20 -5.82 -8.50
CA VAL A 12 -2.65 -6.36 -9.75
C VAL A 12 -1.13 -6.30 -9.70
N ARG A 13 -0.48 -7.45 -9.96
CA ARG A 13 0.97 -7.62 -9.88
C ARG A 13 1.55 -8.06 -11.21
N THR A 14 2.78 -7.61 -11.46
CA THR A 14 3.64 -8.15 -12.51
C THR A 14 5.01 -8.46 -11.95
N SER A 15 5.71 -9.40 -12.59
CA SER A 15 7.09 -9.73 -12.27
C SER A 15 7.83 -10.03 -13.57
N THR A 16 9.04 -9.49 -13.71
CA THR A 16 9.91 -9.75 -14.85
C THR A 16 10.77 -10.97 -14.59
N ARG A 17 11.48 -11.43 -15.63
CA ARG A 17 12.60 -12.34 -15.43
C ARG A 17 13.79 -11.57 -14.82
N THR A 18 14.72 -12.31 -14.25
CA THR A 18 16.01 -11.78 -13.82
C THR A 18 16.86 -11.39 -15.03
N HIS A 19 17.48 -10.22 -14.95
CA HIS A 19 18.42 -9.71 -15.94
C HIS A 19 19.66 -9.14 -15.26
N LEU A 20 20.80 -9.23 -15.92
CA LEU A 20 21.97 -8.42 -15.57
C LEU A 20 21.63 -6.95 -15.82
N ALA A 21 21.85 -6.08 -14.83
CA ALA A 21 21.45 -4.68 -14.90
C ALA A 21 22.10 -3.93 -16.08
N ALA A 22 23.41 -4.15 -16.30
CA ALA A 22 24.13 -3.57 -17.43
C ALA A 22 23.54 -3.98 -18.79
N ASP A 23 23.15 -5.25 -18.94
CA ASP A 23 22.62 -5.77 -20.21
C ASP A 23 21.31 -5.09 -20.60
N VAL A 24 20.47 -4.74 -19.62
CA VAL A 24 19.20 -4.03 -19.89
C VAL A 24 19.52 -2.64 -20.44
N LEU A 25 20.32 -1.86 -19.74
CA LEU A 25 20.66 -0.50 -20.19
C LEU A 25 21.39 -0.49 -21.53
N GLN A 26 22.32 -1.43 -21.74
CA GLN A 26 23.06 -1.57 -23.00
C GLN A 26 22.15 -1.92 -24.18
N ARG A 27 21.17 -2.82 -23.98
CA ARG A 27 20.17 -3.15 -25.02
C ARG A 27 19.36 -1.94 -25.48
N HIS A 28 19.21 -0.94 -24.63
CA HIS A 28 18.52 0.32 -24.92
C HIS A 28 19.48 1.49 -25.23
N GLY A 29 20.78 1.23 -25.40
CA GLY A 29 21.77 2.24 -25.77
C GLY A 29 22.07 3.26 -24.67
N LEU A 30 21.72 2.96 -23.42
CA LEU A 30 21.89 3.86 -22.28
C LEU A 30 23.20 3.61 -21.54
N ARG A 31 23.86 4.69 -21.10
CA ARG A 31 25.03 4.66 -20.22
C ARG A 31 24.77 5.55 -19.03
N ILE A 32 24.49 4.92 -17.90
CA ILE A 32 24.30 5.61 -16.62
C ILE A 32 25.40 5.12 -15.69
N PRO A 33 26.13 6.02 -14.99
CA PRO A 33 27.12 5.60 -14.02
C PRO A 33 26.52 4.63 -13.00
N SER A 34 27.15 3.47 -12.82
CA SER A 34 26.83 2.52 -11.75
C SER A 34 26.70 3.23 -10.40
N ARG A 35 25.73 2.81 -9.58
CA ARG A 35 25.41 3.40 -8.27
C ARG A 35 24.96 4.87 -8.30
N SER A 36 24.67 5.44 -9.47
CA SER A 36 23.92 6.69 -9.57
C SER A 36 22.53 6.50 -8.94
N PRO A 37 21.97 7.49 -8.23
CA PRO A 37 20.59 7.45 -7.72
C PRO A 37 19.53 7.21 -8.81
N SER A 38 19.84 7.53 -10.07
CA SER A 38 18.96 7.31 -11.22
C SER A 38 19.13 5.95 -11.91
N PHE A 39 20.17 5.18 -11.55
CA PHE A 39 20.49 3.93 -12.24
C PHE A 39 19.35 2.91 -12.11
N GLY A 40 18.92 2.60 -10.88
CA GLY A 40 17.81 1.69 -10.65
C GLY A 40 16.48 2.23 -11.17
N MET A 41 16.23 3.53 -11.04
CA MET A 41 15.00 4.15 -11.58
C MET A 41 14.86 3.93 -13.09
N VAL A 42 15.91 4.20 -13.86
CA VAL A 42 15.89 3.99 -15.33
C VAL A 42 15.86 2.49 -15.66
N LEU A 43 16.56 1.67 -14.89
CA LEU A 43 16.49 0.21 -15.06
C LEU A 43 15.06 -0.31 -14.88
N ALA A 44 14.34 0.18 -13.88
CA ALA A 44 12.94 -0.17 -13.64
C ALA A 44 12.01 0.26 -14.77
N GLU A 45 12.25 1.44 -15.37
CA GLU A 45 11.50 1.93 -16.52
C GLU A 45 11.59 1.00 -17.73
N TRP A 46 12.74 0.38 -17.98
CA TRP A 46 12.91 -0.55 -19.10
C TRP A 46 12.53 -1.99 -18.78
N LEU A 47 12.46 -2.35 -17.50
CA LEU A 47 12.02 -3.67 -17.07
C LEU A 47 10.49 -3.77 -16.99
N THR A 48 9.80 -2.68 -16.67
CA THR A 48 8.36 -2.70 -16.39
C THR A 48 7.55 -2.16 -17.55
N ASP A 49 6.44 -2.84 -17.86
CA ASP A 49 5.50 -2.33 -18.86
C ASP A 49 4.82 -1.05 -18.37
N PRO A 50 4.54 -0.07 -19.26
CA PRO A 50 3.74 1.08 -18.91
C PRO A 50 2.30 0.68 -18.56
N VAL A 51 1.62 1.50 -17.77
CA VAL A 51 0.20 1.30 -17.51
C VAL A 51 -0.59 1.59 -18.80
N PRO A 52 -1.41 0.65 -19.32
CA PRO A 52 -2.12 0.84 -20.58
C PRO A 52 -3.02 2.09 -20.56
N CYS A 53 -2.96 2.88 -21.63
CA CYS A 53 -3.77 4.09 -21.82
C CYS A 53 -3.62 5.15 -20.71
N ALA A 54 -2.49 5.13 -20.00
CA ALA A 54 -2.16 6.13 -19.00
C ALA A 54 -0.78 6.74 -19.27
N GLU A 55 -0.58 7.97 -18.82
CA GLU A 55 0.69 8.68 -18.88
C GLU A 55 1.27 8.80 -17.47
N ARG A 56 2.56 8.47 -17.29
CA ARG A 56 3.24 8.63 -16.00
C ARG A 56 3.52 10.11 -15.77
N VAL A 57 2.84 10.69 -14.80
CA VAL A 57 2.97 12.12 -14.44
C VAL A 57 3.92 12.36 -13.28
N ALA A 58 4.18 11.34 -12.45
CA ALA A 58 5.10 11.45 -11.34
C ALA A 58 5.80 10.12 -11.03
N ILE A 59 7.00 10.24 -10.46
CA ILE A 59 7.75 9.13 -9.88
C ILE A 59 8.48 9.61 -8.62
N SER A 60 8.39 8.82 -7.56
CA SER A 60 9.23 8.95 -6.37
C SER A 60 10.06 7.68 -6.24
N TRP A 61 11.37 7.82 -6.07
CA TRP A 61 12.31 6.70 -6.09
C TRP A 61 13.21 6.72 -4.86
N SER A 62 13.44 5.55 -4.27
CA SER A 62 14.29 5.33 -3.11
C SER A 62 15.36 4.29 -3.42
N ALA A 63 16.62 4.72 -3.35
CA ALA A 63 17.80 3.89 -3.59
C ALA A 63 18.57 3.67 -2.27
N THR A 64 17.98 2.93 -1.33
CA THR A 64 18.61 2.65 -0.03
C THR A 64 19.87 1.78 -0.17
N THR A 65 19.89 0.84 -1.12
CA THR A 65 21.09 0.06 -1.47
C THR A 65 21.25 0.05 -2.99
N PRO A 66 21.92 1.07 -3.56
CA PRO A 66 21.98 1.26 -5.00
C PRO A 66 22.43 0.01 -5.76
N ILE A 67 21.78 -0.23 -6.89
CA ILE A 67 22.07 -1.31 -7.83
C ILE A 67 23.33 -0.93 -8.61
N ALA A 68 24.18 -1.93 -8.80
CA ALA A 68 25.37 -1.84 -9.62
C ALA A 68 25.17 -2.54 -10.97
N GLU A 69 25.99 -2.19 -11.96
CA GLU A 69 25.99 -2.80 -13.30
C GLU A 69 26.08 -4.33 -13.29
N THR A 70 26.80 -4.91 -12.33
CA THR A 70 27.02 -6.35 -12.19
C THR A 70 25.90 -7.08 -11.45
N ASP A 71 24.93 -6.35 -10.89
CA ASP A 71 23.84 -6.95 -10.13
C ASP A 71 22.83 -7.60 -11.09
N HIS A 72 22.35 -8.77 -10.68
CA HIS A 72 21.22 -9.45 -11.31
C HIS A 72 19.95 -9.04 -10.57
N VAL A 73 18.97 -8.52 -11.31
CA VAL A 73 17.73 -8.04 -10.74
C VAL A 73 16.53 -8.41 -11.59
N HIS A 74 15.37 -8.53 -10.95
CA HIS A 74 14.08 -8.50 -11.62
C HIS A 74 13.24 -7.37 -11.03
N ALA A 75 12.30 -6.86 -11.82
CA ALA A 75 11.34 -5.87 -11.36
C ALA A 75 10.03 -6.57 -10.98
N THR A 76 9.42 -6.11 -9.90
CA THR A 76 8.04 -6.44 -9.55
C THR A 76 7.25 -5.17 -9.47
N THR A 77 5.97 -5.22 -9.85
CA THR A 77 5.05 -4.11 -9.67
C THR A 77 3.80 -4.54 -8.93
N VAL A 78 3.19 -3.62 -8.21
CA VAL A 78 1.85 -3.78 -7.63
C VAL A 78 1.07 -2.48 -7.77
N VAL A 79 -0.15 -2.55 -8.30
CA VAL A 79 -1.07 -1.40 -8.28
C VAL A 79 -1.54 -1.20 -6.83
N THR A 80 -1.24 -0.05 -6.25
CA THR A 80 -1.55 0.26 -4.84
C THR A 80 -2.78 1.14 -4.69
N ARG A 81 -3.20 1.80 -5.77
CA ARG A 81 -4.42 2.61 -5.80
C ARG A 81 -4.96 2.73 -7.22
N VAL A 82 -6.29 2.73 -7.33
CA VAL A 82 -7.02 3.13 -8.53
C VAL A 82 -8.00 4.23 -8.11
N GLY A 83 -7.70 5.47 -8.47
CA GLY A 83 -8.57 6.63 -8.29
C GLY A 83 -9.36 6.94 -9.56
N ALA A 84 -10.14 8.02 -9.54
CA ALA A 84 -10.98 8.44 -10.67
C ALA A 84 -10.18 8.93 -11.89
N ASP A 85 -8.97 9.44 -11.68
CA ASP A 85 -8.14 10.04 -12.73
C ASP A 85 -6.68 9.54 -12.70
N CYS A 86 -6.29 8.86 -11.63
CA CYS A 86 -4.92 8.44 -11.40
C CYS A 86 -4.80 7.02 -10.83
N ILE A 87 -3.71 6.36 -11.17
CA ILE A 87 -3.34 5.02 -10.72
C ILE A 87 -1.96 5.13 -10.07
N ASP A 88 -1.86 4.67 -8.83
CA ASP A 88 -0.57 4.58 -8.16
C ASP A 88 -0.08 3.14 -8.24
N ARG A 89 1.20 2.97 -8.64
CA ARG A 89 1.86 1.68 -8.77
C ARG A 89 3.19 1.71 -8.04
N GLU A 90 3.40 0.75 -7.15
CA GLU A 90 4.72 0.54 -6.58
C GLU A 90 5.54 -0.36 -7.50
N VAL A 91 6.81 -0.01 -7.68
CA VAL A 91 7.81 -0.78 -8.41
C VAL A 91 8.94 -1.12 -7.45
N ARG A 92 9.39 -2.38 -7.44
CA ARG A 92 10.53 -2.85 -6.64
C ARG A 92 11.53 -3.55 -7.54
N LEU A 93 12.80 -3.27 -7.33
CA LEU A 93 13.92 -4.03 -7.91
C LEU A 93 14.46 -4.99 -6.87
N ILE A 94 14.45 -6.28 -7.22
CA ILE A 94 14.76 -7.37 -6.32
C ILE A 94 15.98 -8.13 -6.86
N ASP A 95 16.96 -8.38 -5.99
CA ASP A 95 18.15 -9.16 -6.34
C ASP A 95 17.91 -10.68 -6.28
N ASP A 96 18.91 -11.47 -6.69
CA ASP A 96 18.86 -12.94 -6.66
C ASP A 96 18.69 -13.52 -5.24
N ALA A 97 19.02 -12.75 -4.20
CA ALA A 97 18.79 -13.16 -2.80
C ALA A 97 17.36 -12.85 -2.33
N GLY A 98 16.50 -12.33 -3.20
CA GLY A 98 15.12 -11.96 -2.89
C GLY A 98 15.01 -10.66 -2.10
N ARG A 99 16.06 -9.83 -2.07
CA ARG A 99 16.07 -8.59 -1.29
C ARG A 99 15.65 -7.42 -2.19
N VAL A 100 14.76 -6.58 -1.69
CA VAL A 100 14.43 -5.30 -2.33
C VAL A 100 15.64 -4.38 -2.19
N ARG A 101 16.24 -3.99 -3.31
CA ARG A 101 17.43 -3.11 -3.36
C ARG A 101 17.04 -1.65 -3.53
N GLU A 102 16.08 -1.42 -4.41
CA GLU A 102 15.52 -0.12 -4.72
C GLU A 102 14.02 -0.25 -4.97
N SER A 103 13.27 0.82 -4.74
CA SER A 103 11.83 0.85 -4.99
C SER A 103 11.36 2.26 -5.29
N GLY A 104 10.20 2.37 -5.93
CA GLY A 104 9.56 3.64 -6.17
C GLY A 104 8.06 3.53 -6.32
N THR A 105 7.39 4.67 -6.25
CA THR A 105 5.97 4.82 -6.55
C THR A 105 5.84 5.66 -7.80
N GLU A 106 5.12 5.13 -8.78
CA GLU A 106 4.73 5.83 -9.99
C GLU A 106 3.27 6.25 -9.89
N THR A 107 2.96 7.46 -10.35
CA THR A 107 1.58 7.92 -10.53
C THR A 107 1.31 8.09 -12.01
N TRP A 108 0.25 7.45 -12.48
CA TRP A 108 -0.17 7.41 -13.87
C TRP A 108 -1.55 8.07 -14.02
N CYS A 109 -1.69 9.06 -14.89
CA CYS A 109 -2.97 9.69 -15.20
C CYS A 109 -3.58 9.05 -16.45
N THR A 110 -4.90 8.84 -16.45
CA THR A 110 -5.63 8.23 -17.56
C THR A 110 -6.86 9.07 -17.90
N GLU A 111 -7.12 9.22 -19.20
CA GLU A 111 -8.36 9.85 -19.69
C GLU A 111 -9.56 8.89 -19.62
N VAL A 112 -9.30 7.59 -19.48
CA VAL A 112 -10.34 6.59 -19.25
C VAL A 112 -10.63 6.52 -17.76
N ASP A 113 -11.88 6.79 -17.39
CA ASP A 113 -12.41 6.74 -16.04
C ASP A 113 -12.29 5.33 -15.43
N PRO A 114 -11.28 5.07 -14.58
CA PRO A 114 -11.15 3.81 -13.89
C PRO A 114 -12.30 3.71 -12.88
N GLN A 115 -13.02 2.59 -12.84
CA GLN A 115 -14.03 2.39 -11.81
C GLN A 115 -13.33 2.07 -10.48
N PRO A 116 -13.30 3.01 -9.50
CA PRO A 116 -12.66 2.75 -8.22
C PRO A 116 -13.46 1.70 -7.47
N VAL A 117 -12.77 0.88 -6.69
CA VAL A 117 -13.42 -0.10 -5.80
C VAL A 117 -13.21 0.39 -4.37
N PRO A 118 -14.23 1.00 -3.73
CA PRO A 118 -14.05 1.65 -2.43
C PRO A 118 -13.52 0.71 -1.33
N GLU A 119 -13.85 -0.57 -1.38
CA GLU A 119 -13.37 -1.63 -0.49
C GLU A 119 -11.83 -1.78 -0.52
N LEU A 120 -11.20 -1.37 -1.61
CA LEU A 120 -9.75 -1.41 -1.84
C LEU A 120 -9.10 -0.02 -1.78
N ASP A 121 -9.88 1.05 -1.55
CA ASP A 121 -9.37 2.42 -1.46
C ASP A 121 -8.87 2.74 -0.03
N PHE A 122 -7.85 1.96 0.40
CA PHE A 122 -7.38 1.94 1.79
C PHE A 122 -7.10 3.34 2.36
N CYS A 123 -7.57 3.56 3.59
CA CYS A 123 -7.45 4.81 4.32
C CYS A 123 -8.15 6.03 3.68
N SER A 124 -9.11 5.81 2.77
CA SER A 124 -10.08 6.83 2.39
C SER A 124 -11.24 6.90 3.41
N VAL A 125 -12.03 7.99 3.35
CA VAL A 125 -13.22 8.13 4.21
C VAL A 125 -14.29 7.12 3.83
N GLU A 126 -14.51 6.92 2.54
CA GLU A 126 -15.51 5.97 2.03
C GLU A 126 -15.19 4.54 2.47
N TRP A 127 -13.93 4.13 2.32
CA TRP A 127 -13.42 2.87 2.84
C TRP A 127 -13.60 2.77 4.37
N GLY A 128 -13.28 3.83 5.11
CA GLY A 128 -13.43 3.88 6.55
C GLY A 128 -14.89 3.75 7.02
N GLU A 129 -15.85 4.27 6.25
CA GLU A 129 -17.28 4.14 6.53
C GLU A 129 -17.77 2.71 6.33
N GLN A 130 -17.31 2.03 5.28
CA GLN A 130 -17.59 0.60 5.09
C GLN A 130 -16.99 -0.24 6.23
N LEU A 131 -15.74 0.04 6.60
CA LEU A 131 -15.08 -0.60 7.73
C LEU A 131 -15.84 -0.37 9.05
N ARG A 132 -16.33 0.87 9.29
CA ARG A 132 -17.18 1.18 10.44
C ARG A 132 -18.42 0.30 10.48
N ALA A 133 -19.12 0.16 9.36
CA ALA A 133 -20.35 -0.65 9.28
C ALA A 133 -20.09 -2.11 9.68
N ARG A 134 -18.94 -2.69 9.29
CA ARG A 134 -18.54 -4.04 9.71
C ARG A 134 -18.17 -4.10 11.19
N LEU A 135 -17.38 -3.15 11.68
CA LEU A 135 -16.95 -3.10 13.07
C LEU A 135 -18.12 -2.99 14.05
N HIS A 136 -19.23 -2.35 13.65
CA HIS A 136 -20.46 -2.32 14.45
C HIS A 136 -21.13 -3.68 14.62
N GLN A 137 -20.87 -4.63 13.70
CA GLN A 137 -21.39 -5.99 13.74
C GLN A 137 -20.43 -6.96 14.46
N ASP A 138 -19.20 -6.53 14.73
CA ASP A 138 -18.17 -7.33 15.39
C ASP A 138 -18.23 -7.16 16.92
N ALA A 139 -18.88 -8.12 17.59
CA ALA A 139 -18.99 -8.13 19.04
C ALA A 139 -17.63 -8.21 19.76
N ALA A 140 -16.61 -8.84 19.15
CA ALA A 140 -15.28 -8.93 19.73
C ALA A 140 -14.59 -7.56 19.71
N PHE A 141 -14.71 -6.82 18.61
CA PHE A 141 -14.28 -5.44 18.51
C PHE A 141 -15.00 -4.56 19.54
N THR A 142 -16.34 -4.54 19.54
CA THR A 142 -17.14 -3.71 20.46
C THR A 142 -16.79 -3.95 21.92
N SER A 143 -16.66 -5.23 22.32
CA SER A 143 -16.26 -5.59 23.68
C SER A 143 -14.86 -5.06 24.02
N SER A 144 -13.90 -5.22 23.10
CA SER A 144 -12.50 -4.85 23.31
C SER A 144 -12.24 -3.35 23.50
N VAL A 145 -13.13 -2.50 22.97
CA VAL A 145 -13.04 -1.03 23.07
C VAL A 145 -14.16 -0.41 23.92
N SER A 146 -14.92 -1.23 24.66
CA SER A 146 -16.08 -0.78 25.46
C SER A 146 -15.74 0.25 26.54
N THR A 147 -14.53 0.19 27.11
CA THR A 147 -14.03 1.12 28.14
C THR A 147 -13.00 2.12 27.59
N TRP A 148 -12.88 2.22 26.27
CA TRP A 148 -11.90 3.07 25.63
C TRP A 148 -12.60 4.11 24.76
N ASP A 149 -12.17 5.37 24.93
CA ASP A 149 -12.64 6.50 24.16
C ASP A 149 -11.42 7.18 23.55
N GLY A 150 -11.44 7.40 22.24
CA GLY A 150 -10.31 8.00 21.55
C GLY A 150 -10.46 7.98 20.04
N THR A 151 -9.37 8.23 19.34
CA THR A 151 -9.35 8.22 17.87
C THR A 151 -8.17 7.39 17.39
N VAL A 152 -8.43 6.41 16.53
CA VAL A 152 -7.39 5.62 15.86
C VAL A 152 -7.20 6.17 14.46
N GLY A 153 -5.98 6.56 14.12
CA GLY A 153 -5.60 6.90 12.75
C GLY A 153 -5.14 5.65 12.00
N LEU A 154 -5.53 5.50 10.74
CA LEU A 154 -5.02 4.49 9.82
C LEU A 154 -4.42 5.23 8.63
N ARG A 155 -3.11 5.07 8.39
CA ARG A 155 -2.38 5.79 7.33
C ARG A 155 -1.80 4.84 6.29
N CYS A 156 -2.09 5.14 5.02
CA CYS A 156 -1.58 4.50 3.83
C CYS A 156 -0.83 5.53 2.98
N GLY A 157 0.50 5.56 3.12
CA GLY A 157 1.33 6.61 2.51
C GLY A 157 0.94 8.00 3.00
N THR A 158 0.48 8.86 2.11
CA THR A 158 0.06 10.25 2.43
C THR A 158 -1.41 10.37 2.84
N ARG A 159 -2.18 9.27 2.75
CA ARG A 159 -3.61 9.26 3.06
C ARG A 159 -3.84 8.71 4.46
N GLU A 160 -4.76 9.33 5.18
CA GLU A 160 -5.10 8.94 6.54
C GLU A 160 -6.60 9.09 6.77
N VAL A 161 -7.16 8.10 7.47
CA VAL A 161 -8.52 8.13 7.98
C VAL A 161 -8.50 7.93 9.49
N HIS A 162 -9.35 8.66 10.19
CA HIS A 162 -9.51 8.62 11.63
C HIS A 162 -10.83 7.92 11.96
N LEU A 163 -10.75 6.90 12.81
CA LEU A 163 -11.90 6.22 13.40
C LEU A 163 -12.07 6.73 14.82
N ARG A 164 -13.11 7.54 15.07
CA ARG A 164 -13.43 8.03 16.41
C ARG A 164 -14.25 6.97 17.14
N ILE A 165 -13.72 6.46 18.23
CA ILE A 165 -14.36 5.40 19.02
C ILE A 165 -14.84 6.00 20.34
N TYR A 166 -16.08 5.66 20.69
CA TYR A 166 -16.70 6.01 21.94
C TYR A 166 -17.57 4.86 22.42
N LYS A 167 -17.38 4.40 23.66
CA LYS A 167 -18.18 3.34 24.29
C LYS A 167 -18.37 2.09 23.41
N GLY A 168 -17.29 1.56 22.85
CA GLY A 168 -17.34 0.34 22.04
C GLY A 168 -17.76 0.53 20.58
N GLN A 169 -18.04 1.76 20.15
CA GLN A 169 -18.59 2.05 18.82
C GLN A 169 -17.72 3.06 18.07
N VAL A 170 -17.52 2.86 16.77
CA VAL A 170 -16.98 3.92 15.90
C VAL A 170 -18.12 4.90 15.61
N ILE A 171 -18.04 6.12 16.15
CA ILE A 171 -19.10 7.13 16.05
C ILE A 171 -18.90 8.11 14.89
N ASP A 172 -17.69 8.20 14.34
CA ASP A 172 -17.33 9.12 13.27
C ASP A 172 -16.13 8.60 12.47
N VAL A 173 -16.12 8.86 11.16
CA VAL A 173 -15.03 8.55 10.22
C VAL A 173 -14.67 9.82 9.48
N THR A 174 -13.43 10.29 9.64
CA THR A 174 -13.01 11.57 9.07
C THR A 174 -11.56 11.53 8.61
N ARG A 175 -11.15 12.46 7.73
CA ARG A 175 -9.73 12.61 7.34
C ARG A 175 -8.87 13.15 8.48
N ARG A 176 -9.46 13.94 9.38
CA ARG A 176 -8.76 14.55 10.51
C ARG A 176 -9.74 14.93 11.60
N SER A 177 -9.54 14.39 12.80
CA SER A 177 -10.26 14.78 14.00
C SER A 177 -9.68 16.07 14.58
N LEU A 178 -10.51 16.83 15.34
CA LEU A 178 -10.14 18.12 15.93
C LEU A 178 -8.87 18.05 16.81
N LEU A 179 -8.72 16.98 17.59
CA LEU A 179 -7.57 16.74 18.48
C LEU A 179 -6.50 15.82 17.86
N GLY A 180 -6.66 15.44 16.59
CA GLY A 180 -5.84 14.40 15.97
C GLY A 180 -6.16 12.99 16.47
N ALA A 181 -5.43 12.01 15.95
CA ALA A 181 -5.53 10.64 16.40
C ALA A 181 -4.79 10.45 17.74
N THR A 182 -5.33 9.63 18.63
CA THR A 182 -4.65 9.19 19.86
C THR A 182 -3.35 8.46 19.52
N PHE A 183 -3.41 7.60 18.51
CA PHE A 183 -2.27 7.07 17.79
C PHE A 183 -2.67 6.79 16.34
N THR A 184 -1.69 6.77 15.45
CA THR A 184 -1.88 6.38 14.05
C THR A 184 -1.10 5.10 13.79
N PHE A 185 -1.75 4.11 13.17
CA PHE A 185 -1.10 2.93 12.59
C PHE A 185 -0.74 3.22 11.14
N GLU A 186 0.52 2.98 10.77
CA GLU A 186 1.10 3.44 9.51
C GLU A 186 1.76 2.30 8.76
N ALA A 187 1.50 2.23 7.45
CA ALA A 187 2.17 1.33 6.53
C ALA A 187 2.29 1.96 5.14
N SER A 188 3.24 1.46 4.33
CA SER A 188 3.32 1.84 2.92
C SER A 188 2.10 1.33 2.15
N PRO A 189 1.74 1.95 1.01
CA PRO A 189 0.63 1.50 0.20
C PRO A 189 0.74 0.02 -0.22
N ALA A 190 1.93 -0.46 -0.60
CA ALA A 190 2.10 -1.86 -0.93
C ALA A 190 2.02 -2.78 0.30
N SER A 191 2.50 -2.36 1.47
CA SER A 191 2.32 -3.13 2.71
C SER A 191 0.85 -3.28 3.07
N TRP A 192 0.02 -2.25 2.85
CA TRP A 192 -1.43 -2.35 2.97
C TRP A 192 -2.01 -3.36 1.99
N VAL A 193 -1.68 -3.29 0.70
CA VAL A 193 -2.15 -4.26 -0.30
C VAL A 193 -1.75 -5.69 0.09
N ASP A 194 -0.49 -5.90 0.44
CA ASP A 194 0.05 -7.20 0.87
C ASP A 194 -0.71 -7.71 2.12
N LEU A 195 -1.03 -6.82 3.07
CA LEU A 195 -1.74 -7.20 4.31
C LEU A 195 -3.21 -7.53 4.06
N MET A 196 -3.88 -6.72 3.24
CA MET A 196 -5.31 -6.83 2.99
C MET A 196 -5.65 -8.04 2.10
N GLN A 197 -4.78 -8.36 1.14
CA GLN A 197 -5.03 -9.39 0.14
C GLN A 197 -4.29 -10.71 0.39
N SER A 198 -3.52 -10.83 1.48
CA SER A 198 -2.87 -12.09 1.83
C SER A 198 -3.91 -13.18 2.16
N ASP A 199 -3.60 -14.43 1.80
CA ASP A 199 -4.43 -15.59 2.13
C ASP A 199 -4.41 -15.91 3.63
N SER A 200 -3.35 -15.51 4.33
CA SER A 200 -3.14 -15.84 5.75
C SER A 200 -3.17 -14.61 6.64
N ASP A 201 -3.90 -14.66 7.76
CA ASP A 201 -3.84 -13.62 8.80
C ASP A 201 -2.49 -13.69 9.54
N ASP A 202 -1.53 -12.95 9.02
CA ASP A 202 -0.17 -12.84 9.54
C ASP A 202 0.12 -11.44 10.11
N PHE A 203 -0.93 -10.63 10.35
CA PHE A 203 -0.80 -9.25 10.82
C PHE A 203 0.14 -9.11 12.01
N MET A 204 -0.08 -9.90 13.07
CA MET A 204 0.73 -9.85 14.28
C MET A 204 2.19 -10.24 14.04
N ARG A 205 2.45 -11.20 13.15
CA ARG A 205 3.81 -11.62 12.79
C ARG A 205 4.55 -10.51 12.05
N ARG A 206 3.86 -9.83 11.13
CA ARG A 206 4.39 -8.70 10.35
C ARG A 206 4.64 -7.47 11.22
N ALA A 207 3.73 -7.18 12.15
CA ALA A 207 3.90 -6.13 13.14
C ALA A 207 5.14 -6.34 14.03
N LEU A 208 5.37 -7.58 14.52
CA LEU A 208 6.56 -7.92 15.31
C LEU A 208 7.88 -7.83 14.52
N ARG A 209 7.84 -7.92 13.18
CA ARG A 209 9.00 -7.71 12.31
C ARG A 209 9.28 -6.24 11.99
N GLY A 210 8.43 -5.33 12.48
CA GLY A 210 8.58 -3.90 12.22
C GLY A 210 8.14 -3.47 10.82
N GLU A 211 7.28 -4.25 10.15
CA GLU A 211 6.74 -3.87 8.83
C GLU A 211 5.77 -2.68 8.88
N PHE A 212 5.32 -2.33 10.08
CA PHE A 212 4.42 -1.22 10.35
C PHE A 212 5.01 -0.30 11.40
N SER A 213 4.67 0.98 11.31
CA SER A 213 5.02 1.97 12.33
C SER A 213 3.76 2.47 13.04
N SER A 214 3.98 3.12 14.18
CA SER A 214 2.94 3.88 14.85
C SER A 214 3.46 5.25 15.26
N ALA A 215 2.57 6.24 15.27
CA ALA A 215 2.84 7.58 15.79
C ALA A 215 1.80 7.97 16.85
N GLY A 216 2.15 8.90 17.74
CA GLY A 216 1.29 9.34 18.84
C GLY A 216 1.54 8.57 20.13
N ASN A 217 0.48 8.20 20.85
CA ASN A 217 0.58 7.57 22.16
C ASN A 217 0.91 6.07 22.05
N GLY A 218 2.20 5.73 22.22
CA GLY A 218 2.69 4.35 22.17
C GLY A 218 2.11 3.42 23.25
N TYR A 219 1.74 3.96 24.43
CA TYR A 219 1.08 3.17 25.47
C TYR A 219 -0.33 2.75 25.04
N GLU A 220 -1.09 3.67 24.46
CA GLU A 220 -2.42 3.38 23.93
C GLU A 220 -2.35 2.44 22.72
N TYR A 221 -1.35 2.57 21.85
CA TYR A 221 -1.09 1.62 20.76
C TYR A 221 -0.91 0.19 21.30
N LEU A 222 -0.06 -0.02 22.31
CA LEU A 222 0.16 -1.34 22.90
C LEU A 222 -1.10 -1.89 23.56
N ARG A 223 -1.84 -1.04 24.30
CA ARG A 223 -3.11 -1.41 24.93
C ARG A 223 -4.17 -1.82 23.90
N LEU A 224 -4.15 -1.20 22.72
CA LEU A 224 -5.13 -1.42 21.65
C LEU A 224 -4.66 -2.40 20.57
N THR A 225 -3.62 -3.21 20.84
CA THR A 225 -3.16 -4.24 19.91
C THR A 225 -4.28 -5.20 19.49
N LYS A 226 -5.11 -5.66 20.43
CA LYS A 226 -6.24 -6.57 20.15
C LYS A 226 -7.36 -5.87 19.33
N PRO A 227 -7.86 -4.69 19.73
CA PRO A 227 -8.74 -3.88 18.89
C PRO A 227 -8.20 -3.61 17.49
N LEU A 228 -6.92 -3.26 17.36
CA LEU A 228 -6.27 -3.02 16.08
C LEU A 228 -6.26 -4.27 15.21
N HIS A 229 -6.00 -5.45 15.80
CA HIS A 229 -6.10 -6.71 15.07
C HIS A 229 -7.52 -6.94 14.53
N ALA A 230 -8.56 -6.68 15.32
CA ALA A 230 -9.95 -6.78 14.85
C ALA A 230 -10.27 -5.77 13.72
N ILE A 231 -9.75 -4.54 13.81
CA ILE A 231 -9.83 -3.55 12.73
C ILE A 231 -9.21 -4.10 11.44
N ILE A 232 -7.99 -4.63 11.52
CA ILE A 232 -7.27 -5.20 10.37
C ILE A 232 -8.00 -6.43 9.82
N GLN A 233 -8.55 -7.30 10.66
CA GLN A 233 -9.32 -8.47 10.20
C GLN A 233 -10.58 -8.08 9.43
N ASN A 234 -11.34 -7.10 9.92
CA ASN A 234 -12.52 -6.60 9.21
C ASN A 234 -12.15 -5.90 7.89
N ALA A 235 -11.04 -5.16 7.88
CA ALA A 235 -10.50 -4.56 6.66
C ALA A 235 -10.05 -5.61 5.63
N ARG A 236 -9.43 -6.70 6.07
CA ARG A 236 -9.06 -7.83 5.21
C ARG A 236 -10.28 -8.50 4.60
N ALA A 237 -11.31 -8.77 5.43
CA ALA A 237 -12.55 -9.38 4.96
C ALA A 237 -13.22 -8.50 3.87
N LEU A 238 -13.23 -7.18 4.06
CA LEU A 238 -13.75 -6.23 3.07
C LEU A 238 -12.98 -6.34 1.73
N ALA A 239 -11.66 -6.41 1.77
CA ALA A 239 -10.84 -6.55 0.57
C ALA A 239 -11.00 -7.90 -0.13
N GLN A 240 -11.23 -8.98 0.63
CA GLN A 240 -11.39 -10.34 0.09
C GLN A 240 -12.73 -10.55 -0.61
N GLU A 241 -13.79 -9.86 -0.19
CA GLU A 241 -15.12 -9.91 -0.83
C GLU A 241 -15.10 -9.42 -2.28
N VAL A 242 -14.20 -8.50 -2.62
CA VAL A 242 -13.99 -8.01 -3.99
C VAL A 242 -13.35 -9.06 -4.90
N ASN A 243 -12.54 -9.94 -4.32
CA ASN A 243 -11.74 -10.93 -5.03
C ASN A 243 -12.39 -12.32 -5.09
N SER A 244 -13.52 -12.52 -4.39
CA SER A 244 -14.29 -13.76 -4.34
C SER A 244 -15.31 -13.83 -5.47
#